data_AF-A0A4W3H563-F1
#
_entry.id   AF-A0A4W3H563-F1
#
_cell.length_a   1.000
_cell.length_b   1.000
_cell.length_c   1.000
_cell.angle_alpha   90.00
_cell.angle_beta   90.00
_cell.angle_gamma   90.00
#
_symmetry.space_group_name_H-M   'P 1'
#
loop_
_entity.id
_entity.type
_entity.pdbx_description
1 polymer ?
#
loop_
_entity_poly.entity_id
_entity_poly.type
_entity_poly.pdbx_seq_one_letter_code
_entity_poly.pdbx_strand_id
1 'polypeptide(L)'
;MFSADGEYIDFKHAVLLEGPVEAWLCDVERAMRYTLKEILKDCRVALKKMNNRRDKWVKEWPGQLVITSSQIQWTTDVTKALMTAKDLGDRKPLRNIKKKQISILRKYSDSIRGNLTKIVRLKVVAVVTVEVHARDVIDKLFRISCMDPVAFDWLSQLRLYWDKVTSEL
;
A
#
# COMPACT_ATOMS: atom_id res chain seq x y z
N MET A 1 6.61 -18.39 7.77
CA MET A 1 5.22 -18.23 8.25
C MET A 1 4.26 -18.30 7.07
N PHE A 2 3.12 -18.98 7.25
CA PHE A 2 2.06 -19.07 6.24
C PHE A 2 0.87 -18.19 6.64
N SER A 3 0.28 -17.49 5.66
CA SER A 3 -1.01 -16.84 5.84
C SER A 3 -2.17 -17.84 5.70
N ALA A 4 -3.37 -17.44 6.10
CA ALA A 4 -4.58 -18.24 5.91
C ALA A 4 -4.87 -18.56 4.43
N ASP A 5 -4.48 -17.67 3.51
CA ASP A 5 -4.62 -17.88 2.07
C ASP A 5 -3.51 -18.74 1.46
N GLY A 6 -2.47 -19.09 2.24
CA GLY A 6 -1.33 -19.90 1.80
C GLY A 6 -0.15 -19.11 1.23
N GLU A 7 -0.09 -17.79 1.42
CA GLU A 7 1.11 -17.01 1.12
C GLU A 7 2.19 -17.28 2.17
N TYR A 8 3.42 -17.55 1.72
CA TYR A 8 4.55 -17.87 2.60
C TYR A 8 5.55 -16.73 2.67
N ILE A 9 6.07 -16.46 3.86
CA ILE A 9 7.12 -15.46 4.14
C ILE A 9 8.15 -16.07 5.10
N ASP A 10 9.43 -16.01 4.76
CA ASP A 10 10.51 -16.39 5.68
C ASP A 10 10.67 -15.38 6.81
N PHE A 11 10.98 -15.86 8.01
CA PHE A 11 11.42 -14.99 9.10
C PHE A 11 12.79 -14.40 8.78
N LYS A 12 12.99 -13.11 9.08
CA LYS A 12 14.31 -12.48 8.95
C LYS A 12 15.29 -12.94 10.05
N HIS A 13 14.77 -13.42 11.18
CA HIS A 13 15.55 -13.95 12.31
C HIS A 13 14.99 -15.29 12.77
N ALA A 14 15.87 -16.22 13.10
CA ALA A 14 15.48 -17.48 13.72
C ALA A 14 14.88 -17.24 15.11
N VAL A 15 13.87 -18.03 15.46
CA VAL A 15 13.25 -18.02 16.79
C VAL A 15 13.51 -19.35 17.45
N LEU A 16 14.09 -19.34 18.65
CA LEU A 16 14.31 -20.54 19.46
C LEU A 16 12.99 -20.93 20.12
N LEU A 17 12.61 -22.20 20.02
CA LEU A 17 11.36 -22.74 20.57
C LEU A 17 11.64 -23.55 21.84
N GLU A 18 12.33 -22.93 22.78
CA GLU A 18 12.77 -23.55 24.03
C GLU A 18 12.12 -22.87 25.24
N GLY A 19 11.91 -23.64 26.31
CA GLY A 19 11.28 -23.14 27.55
C GLY A 19 9.74 -23.08 27.48
N PRO A 20 9.10 -22.24 28.32
CA PRO A 20 7.65 -22.14 28.41
C PRO A 20 7.00 -21.76 27.07
N VAL A 21 5.88 -22.40 26.75
CA VAL A 21 5.17 -22.23 25.48
C VAL A 21 4.75 -20.79 25.23
N GLU A 22 4.31 -20.10 26.27
CA GLU A 22 3.87 -18.71 26.22
C GLU A 22 5.03 -17.77 25.89
N ALA A 23 6.24 -18.09 26.35
CA ALA A 23 7.43 -17.27 26.12
C ALA A 23 7.85 -17.32 24.65
N TRP A 24 8.08 -18.52 24.11
CA TRP A 24 8.52 -18.63 22.72
C TRP A 24 7.40 -18.29 21.73
N LEU A 25 6.12 -18.45 22.08
CA LEU A 25 5.02 -17.95 21.24
C LEU A 25 5.05 -16.42 21.13
N CYS A 26 5.33 -15.71 22.22
CA CYS A 26 5.54 -14.26 22.17
C CYS A 26 6.75 -13.90 21.30
N ASP A 27 7.82 -14.70 21.34
CA ASP A 27 8.99 -14.50 20.47
C ASP A 27 8.66 -14.69 18.99
N VAL A 28 7.86 -15.71 18.65
CA VAL A 28 7.36 -15.92 17.30
C VAL A 28 6.54 -14.71 16.85
N GLU A 29 5.60 -14.23 17.66
CA GLU A 29 4.79 -13.04 17.32
C GLU A 29 5.67 -11.81 17.09
N ARG A 30 6.66 -11.58 17.97
CA ARG A 30 7.63 -10.48 17.83
C ARG A 30 8.41 -10.61 16.53
N ALA A 31 8.90 -11.80 16.20
CA ALA A 31 9.62 -12.06 14.96
C ALA A 31 8.74 -11.86 13.72
N MET A 32 7.45 -12.23 13.77
CA MET A 32 6.48 -11.97 12.69
C MET A 32 6.35 -10.47 12.45
N ARG A 33 6.10 -9.69 13.51
CA ARG A 33 5.96 -8.23 13.44
C ARG A 33 7.21 -7.55 12.90
N TYR A 34 8.39 -7.93 13.42
CA TYR A 34 9.66 -7.37 12.97
C TYR A 34 9.93 -7.70 11.49
N THR A 35 9.75 -8.96 11.10
CA THR A 35 9.91 -9.40 9.72
C THR A 35 9.01 -8.62 8.76
N LEU A 36 7.72 -8.46 9.11
CA LEU A 36 6.78 -7.71 8.28
C LEU A 36 7.14 -6.21 8.22
N LYS A 37 7.60 -5.60 9.32
CA LYS A 37 8.07 -4.19 9.35
C LYS A 37 9.22 -3.97 8.37
N GLU A 38 10.23 -4.84 8.40
CA GLU A 38 11.40 -4.74 7.53
C GLU A 38 11.03 -4.99 6.06
N ILE A 39 10.24 -6.03 5.76
CA ILE A 39 9.81 -6.28 4.38
C ILE A 39 8.91 -5.15 3.88
N LEU A 40 8.08 -4.53 4.73
CA LEU A 40 7.27 -3.37 4.35
C LEU A 40 8.14 -2.17 3.96
N LYS A 41 9.22 -1.91 4.70
CA LYS A 41 10.20 -0.87 4.37
C LYS A 41 10.81 -1.12 2.99
N ASP A 42 11.27 -2.34 2.74
CA ASP A 42 11.85 -2.74 1.46
C ASP A 42 10.83 -2.65 0.31
N CYS A 43 9.59 -3.10 0.55
CA CYS A 43 8.48 -3.07 -0.40
C CYS A 43 8.16 -1.65 -0.86
N ARG A 44 8.17 -0.69 0.06
CA ARG A 44 7.96 0.74 -0.22
C ARG A 44 9.10 1.33 -1.03
N VAL A 45 10.34 0.96 -0.73
CA VAL A 45 11.51 1.41 -1.51
C VAL A 45 11.43 0.85 -2.94
N ALA A 46 11.11 -0.42 -3.08
CA ALA A 46 10.91 -1.06 -4.38
C ALA A 46 9.77 -0.41 -5.16
N LEU A 47 8.65 -0.07 -4.50
CA LEU A 47 7.53 0.60 -5.14
C LEU A 47 7.97 1.92 -5.80
N LYS A 48 8.74 2.75 -5.09
CA LYS A 48 9.26 4.02 -5.63
C LYS A 48 10.13 3.80 -6.87
N LYS A 49 11.00 2.78 -6.83
CA LYS A 49 11.88 2.41 -7.96
C LYS A 49 11.12 1.79 -9.13
N MET A 50 9.99 1.13 -8.87
CA MET A 50 9.18 0.40 -9.86
C MET A 50 7.85 1.09 -10.18
N ASN A 51 7.75 2.41 -10.02
CA ASN A 51 6.50 3.15 -10.25
C ASN A 51 5.90 2.90 -11.65
N ASN A 52 6.74 2.65 -12.66
CA ASN A 52 6.31 2.33 -14.03
C ASN A 52 6.05 0.83 -14.28
N ARG A 53 6.37 -0.06 -13.34
CA ARG A 53 6.26 -1.53 -13.44
C ARG A 53 5.45 -2.11 -12.27
N ARG A 54 4.28 -1.51 -12.00
CA ARG A 54 3.40 -1.87 -10.87
C ARG A 54 2.90 -3.32 -10.94
N ASP A 55 2.72 -3.83 -12.16
CA ASP A 55 2.36 -5.21 -12.50
C ASP A 55 3.44 -6.22 -12.11
N LYS A 56 4.73 -5.84 -12.20
CA LYS A 56 5.85 -6.65 -11.71
C LYS A 56 5.97 -6.55 -10.19
N TRP A 57 5.95 -5.33 -9.67
CA TRP A 57 6.05 -5.07 -8.23
C TRP A 57 4.98 -5.82 -7.42
N VAL A 58 3.72 -5.82 -7.86
CA VAL A 58 2.65 -6.54 -7.13
C VAL A 58 2.93 -8.05 -7.05
N LYS A 59 3.62 -8.64 -8.04
CA LYS A 59 3.92 -10.09 -8.07
C LYS A 59 5.06 -10.45 -7.12
N GLU A 60 6.06 -9.59 -7.00
CA GLU A 60 7.30 -9.84 -6.24
C GLU A 60 7.18 -9.65 -4.73
N TRP A 61 6.18 -8.89 -4.26
CA TRP A 61 6.05 -8.53 -2.84
C TRP A 61 4.83 -9.17 -2.17
N PRO A 62 4.87 -9.43 -0.84
CA PRO A 62 3.73 -10.03 -0.14
C PRO A 62 2.47 -9.18 -0.22
N GLY A 63 1.30 -9.83 -0.30
CA GLY A 63 0.05 -9.18 -0.65
C GLY A 63 -0.39 -8.08 0.33
N GLN A 64 -0.33 -8.36 1.63
CA GLN A 64 -0.66 -7.37 2.66
C GLN A 64 0.27 -6.15 2.58
N LEU A 65 1.57 -6.38 2.35
CA LEU A 65 2.58 -5.32 2.32
C LEU A 65 2.47 -4.46 1.05
N VAL A 66 2.08 -5.06 -0.07
CA VAL A 66 1.71 -4.37 -1.31
C VAL A 66 0.55 -3.41 -1.06
N ILE A 67 -0.52 -3.88 -0.44
CA ILE A 67 -1.71 -3.07 -0.16
C ILE A 67 -1.34 -1.89 0.76
N THR A 68 -0.67 -2.18 1.88
CA THR A 68 -0.24 -1.17 2.85
C THR A 68 0.71 -0.15 2.22
N SER A 69 1.71 -0.60 1.46
CA SER A 69 2.66 0.28 0.75
C SER A 69 1.94 1.20 -0.22
N SER A 70 0.96 0.68 -0.94
CA SER A 70 0.22 1.47 -1.90
C SER A 70 -0.67 2.51 -1.24
N GLN A 71 -1.39 2.15 -0.17
CA GLN A 71 -2.20 3.08 0.60
C GLN A 71 -1.37 4.22 1.22
N ILE A 72 -0.16 3.92 1.71
CA ILE A 72 0.78 4.95 2.20
C ILE A 72 1.19 5.89 1.07
N GLN A 73 1.56 5.34 -0.10
CA GLN A 73 1.96 6.15 -1.25
C GLN A 73 0.79 7.00 -1.77
N TRP A 74 -0.40 6.43 -1.86
CA TRP A 74 -1.62 7.13 -2.26
C TRP A 74 -1.97 8.27 -1.30
N THR A 75 -1.95 8.01 0.02
CA THR A 75 -2.17 9.03 1.06
C THR A 75 -1.19 10.19 0.88
N THR A 76 0.09 9.88 0.65
CA THR A 76 1.14 10.88 0.44
C THR A 76 0.89 11.69 -0.84
N ASP A 77 0.58 11.02 -1.94
CA ASP A 77 0.40 11.64 -3.25
C ASP A 77 -0.84 12.54 -3.30
N VAL A 78 -1.97 12.09 -2.74
CA VAL A 78 -3.21 12.87 -2.70
C VAL A 78 -3.08 14.06 -1.74
N THR A 79 -2.48 13.87 -0.56
CA THR A 79 -2.24 14.99 0.37
C THR A 79 -1.39 16.08 -0.28
N LYS A 80 -0.33 15.70 -1.01
CA LYS A 80 0.50 16.65 -1.77
C LYS A 80 -0.29 17.34 -2.88
N ALA A 81 -1.10 16.58 -3.62
CA ALA A 81 -1.94 17.15 -4.68
C ALA A 81 -2.94 18.16 -4.12
N LEU A 82 -3.53 17.91 -2.95
CA LEU A 82 -4.39 18.86 -2.26
C LEU A 82 -3.62 20.11 -1.83
N MET A 83 -2.46 19.96 -1.17
CA MET A 83 -1.60 21.11 -0.81
C MET A 83 -1.29 21.99 -2.02
N THR A 84 -0.81 21.39 -3.13
CA THR A 84 -0.53 22.13 -4.36
C THR A 84 -1.78 22.75 -4.97
N ALA A 85 -2.94 22.09 -4.90
CA ALA A 85 -4.19 22.65 -5.39
C ALA A 85 -4.65 23.88 -4.58
N LYS A 86 -4.46 23.85 -3.26
CA LYS A 86 -4.70 24.98 -2.36
C LYS A 86 -3.80 26.16 -2.72
N ASP A 87 -2.49 25.92 -2.80
CA ASP A 87 -1.48 26.97 -3.01
C ASP A 87 -1.65 27.66 -4.38
N LEU A 88 -2.04 26.90 -5.41
CA LEU A 88 -2.25 27.42 -6.77
C LEU A 88 -3.68 27.91 -7.04
N GLY A 89 -4.64 27.57 -6.17
CA GLY A 89 -6.07 27.75 -6.46
C GLY A 89 -6.57 26.97 -7.69
N ASP A 90 -5.89 25.89 -8.09
CA ASP A 90 -6.18 25.11 -9.30
C ASP A 90 -6.38 23.63 -8.95
N ARG A 91 -7.43 23.01 -9.50
CA ARG A 91 -7.77 21.58 -9.34
C ARG A 91 -6.95 20.66 -10.26
N LYS A 92 -6.10 21.21 -11.13
CA LYS A 92 -5.22 20.45 -12.04
C LYS A 92 -4.35 19.39 -11.34
N PRO A 93 -3.79 19.59 -10.14
CA PRO A 93 -3.06 18.55 -9.41
C PRO A 93 -3.92 17.31 -9.12
N LEU A 94 -5.18 17.48 -8.70
CA LEU A 94 -6.12 16.38 -8.48
C LEU A 94 -6.48 15.65 -9.78
N ARG A 95 -6.65 16.39 -10.88
CA ARG A 95 -6.85 15.78 -12.21
C ARG A 95 -5.64 14.93 -12.63
N ASN A 96 -4.43 15.40 -12.34
CA ASN A 96 -3.20 14.68 -12.68
C ASN A 96 -3.06 13.40 -11.84
N ILE A 97 -3.35 13.45 -10.53
CA ILE A 97 -3.29 12.26 -9.70
C ILE A 97 -4.36 11.23 -10.08
N LYS A 98 -5.57 11.67 -10.46
CA LYS A 98 -6.60 10.79 -11.03
C LYS A 98 -6.10 10.07 -12.28
N LYS A 99 -5.46 10.78 -13.22
CA LYS A 99 -4.88 10.18 -14.43
C LYS A 99 -3.81 9.14 -14.10
N LYS A 100 -2.92 9.43 -13.14
CA LYS A 100 -1.91 8.48 -12.65
C LYS A 100 -2.57 7.22 -12.09
N GLN A 101 -3.60 7.39 -11.25
CA GLN A 101 -4.33 6.29 -10.64
C GLN A 101 -5.00 5.38 -11.68
N ILE A 102 -5.64 5.96 -12.70
CA ILE A 102 -6.22 5.21 -13.82
C ILE A 102 -5.15 4.42 -14.59
N SER A 103 -3.96 4.99 -14.80
CA SER A 103 -2.84 4.30 -15.45
C SER A 103 -2.37 3.09 -14.63
N ILE A 104 -2.29 3.22 -13.31
CA ILE A 104 -1.95 2.11 -12.41
C ILE A 104 -3.00 1.00 -12.48
N LEU A 105 -4.29 1.35 -12.41
CA LEU A 105 -5.40 0.39 -12.52
C LEU A 105 -5.39 -0.38 -13.85
N ARG A 106 -5.04 0.28 -14.97
CA ARG A 106 -4.88 -0.39 -16.26
C ARG A 106 -3.79 -1.46 -16.21
N LYS A 107 -2.62 -1.16 -15.64
CA LYS A 107 -1.53 -2.14 -15.48
C LYS A 107 -1.96 -3.35 -14.65
N TYR A 108 -2.76 -3.14 -13.61
CA TYR A 108 -3.31 -4.26 -12.85
C TYR A 108 -4.35 -5.07 -13.61
N SER A 109 -5.25 -4.40 -14.34
CA SER A 109 -6.22 -5.07 -15.21
C SER A 109 -5.53 -5.96 -16.24
N ASP A 110 -4.48 -5.46 -16.89
CA ASP A 110 -3.69 -6.23 -17.85
C ASP A 110 -2.98 -7.42 -17.18
N SER A 111 -2.46 -7.24 -15.96
CA SER A 111 -1.87 -8.33 -15.17
C SER A 111 -2.88 -9.44 -14.84
N ILE A 112 -4.13 -9.08 -14.48
CA ILE A 112 -5.20 -10.05 -14.13
C ILE A 112 -5.60 -10.91 -15.34
N ARG A 113 -5.59 -10.35 -16.54
CA ARG A 113 -5.92 -11.07 -17.79
C ARG A 113 -4.88 -12.11 -18.17
N GLY A 114 -3.66 -11.99 -17.63
CA GLY A 114 -2.61 -12.98 -17.84
C GLY A 114 -2.80 -14.26 -17.01
N ASN A 115 -1.91 -15.23 -17.26
CA ASN A 115 -1.81 -16.43 -16.44
C ASN A 115 -1.10 -16.10 -15.12
N LEU A 116 -1.84 -16.24 -14.02
CA LEU A 116 -1.37 -16.00 -12.66
C LEU A 116 -1.63 -17.25 -11.82
N THR A 117 -0.74 -17.54 -10.88
CA THR A 117 -0.99 -18.55 -9.84
C THR A 117 -2.16 -18.10 -8.96
N LYS A 118 -2.81 -19.05 -8.25
CA LYS A 118 -3.95 -18.76 -7.38
C LYS A 118 -3.65 -17.64 -6.38
N ILE A 119 -2.51 -17.72 -5.67
CA ILE A 119 -2.09 -16.72 -4.68
C ILE A 119 -1.86 -15.35 -5.31
N VAL A 120 -1.15 -15.30 -6.44
CA VAL A 120 -0.88 -14.04 -7.13
C VAL A 120 -2.18 -13.41 -7.64
N ARG A 121 -3.13 -14.21 -8.13
CA ARG A 121 -4.44 -13.71 -8.56
C ARG A 121 -5.21 -13.10 -7.39
N LEU A 122 -5.27 -13.77 -6.24
CA LEU A 122 -5.90 -13.23 -5.02
C LEU A 122 -5.27 -11.89 -4.60
N LYS A 123 -3.93 -11.83 -4.57
CA LYS A 123 -3.18 -10.61 -4.27
C LYS A 123 -3.50 -9.45 -5.22
N VAL A 124 -3.52 -9.70 -6.53
CA VAL A 124 -3.81 -8.65 -7.52
C VAL A 124 -5.26 -8.19 -7.43
N VAL A 125 -6.22 -9.09 -7.20
CA VAL A 125 -7.63 -8.72 -7.01
C VAL A 125 -7.81 -7.85 -5.76
N ALA A 126 -7.16 -8.23 -4.65
CA ALA A 126 -7.22 -7.48 -3.39
C ALA A 126 -6.67 -6.06 -3.56
N VAL A 127 -5.50 -5.89 -4.19
CA VAL A 127 -4.95 -4.54 -4.42
C VAL A 127 -5.84 -3.73 -5.37
N VAL A 128 -6.37 -4.33 -6.45
CA VAL A 128 -7.26 -3.61 -7.39
C VAL A 128 -8.50 -3.08 -6.68
N THR A 129 -9.09 -3.88 -5.80
CA THR A 129 -10.27 -3.47 -5.02
C THR A 129 -10.01 -2.19 -4.22
N VAL A 130 -8.86 -2.13 -3.52
CA VAL A 130 -8.43 -0.95 -2.76
C VAL A 130 -8.13 0.24 -3.68
N GLU A 131 -7.46 0.01 -4.80
CA GLU A 131 -7.06 1.06 -5.74
C GLU A 131 -8.23 1.68 -6.51
N VAL A 132 -9.30 0.91 -6.73
CA VAL A 132 -10.56 1.42 -7.31
C VAL A 132 -11.22 2.39 -6.34
N HIS A 133 -11.34 2.01 -5.06
CA HIS A 133 -11.85 2.90 -4.03
C HIS A 133 -11.01 4.19 -3.93
N ALA A 134 -9.67 4.04 -3.89
CA ALA A 134 -8.73 5.15 -3.87
C ALA A 134 -8.92 6.14 -5.06
N ARG A 135 -9.22 5.61 -6.25
CA ARG A 135 -9.56 6.40 -7.45
C ARG A 135 -10.90 7.12 -7.30
N ASP A 136 -11.90 6.45 -6.74
CA ASP A 136 -13.24 7.02 -6.55
C ASP A 136 -13.22 8.15 -5.53
N VAL A 137 -12.41 8.04 -4.47
CA VAL A 137 -12.15 9.13 -3.52
C VAL A 137 -11.53 10.34 -4.23
N ILE A 138 -10.49 10.15 -5.06
CA ILE A 138 -9.89 11.26 -5.84
C ILE A 138 -10.93 11.91 -6.73
N ASP A 139 -11.79 11.12 -7.39
CA ASP A 139 -12.84 11.65 -8.25
C ASP A 139 -13.88 12.45 -7.47
N LYS A 140 -14.29 11.97 -6.28
CA LYS A 140 -15.18 12.71 -5.38
C LYS A 140 -14.56 14.04 -5.00
N LEU A 141 -13.32 14.06 -4.50
CA LEU A 141 -12.60 15.29 -4.11
C LEU A 141 -12.54 16.29 -5.27
N PHE A 142 -12.28 15.82 -6.49
CA PHE A 142 -12.26 16.67 -7.68
C PHE A 142 -13.64 17.27 -7.99
N ARG A 143 -14.72 16.47 -7.94
CA ARG A 143 -16.09 16.92 -8.25
C ARG A 143 -16.59 17.98 -7.27
N ILE A 144 -16.32 17.80 -5.98
CA ILE A 144 -16.72 18.75 -4.94
C ILE A 144 -15.75 19.95 -4.82
N SER A 145 -14.72 20.01 -5.68
CA SER A 145 -13.69 21.06 -5.63
C SER A 145 -12.96 21.16 -4.29
N CYS A 146 -12.78 20.03 -3.60
CA CYS A 146 -12.00 19.98 -2.37
C CYS A 146 -10.53 20.18 -2.71
N MET A 147 -9.97 21.34 -2.33
CA MET A 147 -8.57 21.67 -2.57
C MET A 147 -7.76 21.76 -1.28
N ASP A 148 -8.35 21.54 -0.11
CA ASP A 148 -7.66 21.70 1.16
C ASP A 148 -7.36 20.33 1.81
N PRO A 149 -6.08 20.02 2.17
CA PRO A 149 -5.75 18.81 2.92
C PRO A 149 -6.35 18.74 4.34
N VAL A 150 -6.92 19.83 4.88
CA VAL A 150 -7.66 19.80 6.16
C VAL A 150 -9.18 19.77 5.98
N ALA A 151 -9.68 19.68 4.74
CA ALA A 151 -11.11 19.55 4.50
C ALA A 151 -11.64 18.19 4.99
N PHE A 152 -12.85 18.19 5.55
CA PHE A 152 -13.50 17.00 6.11
C PHE A 152 -13.59 15.83 5.11
N ASP A 153 -13.87 16.10 3.84
CA ASP A 153 -13.95 15.07 2.80
C ASP A 153 -12.64 14.27 2.66
N TRP A 154 -11.49 14.89 2.90
CA TRP A 154 -10.20 14.20 2.95
C TRP A 154 -9.90 13.61 4.32
N LEU A 155 -10.21 14.33 5.41
CA LEU A 155 -9.96 13.86 6.78
C LEU A 155 -10.77 12.62 7.15
N SER A 156 -11.96 12.46 6.57
CA SER A 156 -12.85 11.30 6.78
C SER A 156 -12.36 10.02 6.11
N GLN A 157 -11.31 10.07 5.28
CA GLN A 157 -10.76 8.89 4.61
C GLN A 157 -9.78 8.16 5.53
N LEU A 158 -9.71 6.83 5.41
CA LEU A 158 -8.63 6.06 6.02
C LEU A 158 -7.31 6.43 5.35
N ARG A 159 -6.37 6.91 6.14
CA ARG A 159 -5.07 7.40 5.66
C ARG A 159 -3.96 6.67 6.40
N LEU A 160 -3.00 6.16 5.63
CA LEU A 160 -1.84 5.47 6.18
C LEU A 160 -0.60 6.31 5.99
N TYR A 161 0.17 6.42 7.06
CA TYR A 161 1.40 7.20 7.12
C TYR A 161 2.55 6.29 7.49
N TRP A 162 3.73 6.59 6.94
CA TRP A 162 4.96 5.97 7.39
C TRP A 162 5.68 6.93 8.31
N ASP A 163 5.68 6.60 9.61
CA ASP A 163 6.43 7.36 10.59
C ASP A 163 7.91 6.99 10.51
N LYS A 164 8.77 7.99 10.26
CA LYS A 164 10.22 7.79 10.23
C LYS A 164 10.82 7.66 11.63
N VAL A 165 10.23 8.27 12.65
CA VAL A 165 10.77 8.33 14.01
C VAL A 165 10.65 6.98 14.71
N THR A 166 9.51 6.30 14.57
CA THR A 166 9.29 4.96 15.17
C THR A 166 9.79 3.81 14.28
N SER A 167 10.20 4.08 13.03
CA SER A 167 10.70 3.03 12.13
C SER A 167 12.22 2.78 12.24
N GLU A 168 12.93 3.60 13.00
CA GLU A 168 14.36 3.43 13.35
C GLU A 168 14.58 2.85 14.77
N LEU A 169 13.50 2.71 15.54
CA LEU A 169 13.42 1.92 16.78
C LEU A 169 12.99 0.48 16.48
#